data_AF-A0AAV2PYZ6-F1
#
_entry.id   AF-A0AAV2PYZ6-F1
#
_cell.length_a   1.000
_cell.length_b   1.000
_cell.length_c   1.000
_cell.angle_alpha   90.00
_cell.angle_beta   90.00
_cell.angle_gamma   90.00
#
_symmetry.space_group_name_H-M   'P 1'
#
loop_
_entity.id
_entity.type
_entity.pdbx_description
1 polymer ?
#
loop_
_entity_poly.entity_id
_entity_poly.type
_entity_poly.pdbx_seq_one_letter_code
_entity_poly.pdbx_strand_id
1 'polypeptide(L)'
;MATDSSAAMKNAFENNENQSNIISVELGGTDSSSFPFVKYLKNLVHLDLSFANLHGKLDNLKHIHRGLWLLNLNKCSLNNADLAQLMDSCHQETLKELNLSGNDFTYNNCNNLIRLCQNLSKVRLLMLNYCRLESW
;
A
#
# COMPACT_ATOMS: atom_id res chain seq x y z
N MET A 1 14.41 13.78 21.72
CA MET A 1 14.32 12.32 21.89
C MET A 1 12.95 11.89 21.40
N ALA A 2 12.83 11.50 20.12
CA ALA A 2 11.61 10.88 19.63
C ALA A 2 11.59 9.45 20.16
N THR A 3 10.61 9.12 20.99
CA THR A 3 10.34 7.73 21.37
C THR A 3 10.10 6.93 20.10
N ASP A 4 10.79 5.80 19.95
CA ASP A 4 10.68 4.92 18.78
C ASP A 4 9.27 4.29 18.75
N SER A 5 8.32 5.03 18.17
CA SER A 5 6.92 4.65 17.99
C SER A 5 6.78 3.32 17.24
N SER A 6 7.76 3.00 16.38
CA SER A 6 7.85 1.73 15.67
C SER A 6 8.14 0.56 16.61
N ALA A 7 9.05 0.70 17.57
CA ALA A 7 9.35 -0.35 18.56
C ALA A 7 8.17 -0.61 19.52
N ALA A 8 7.46 0.44 19.94
CA ALA A 8 6.27 0.32 20.78
C ALA A 8 5.09 -0.34 20.03
N MET A 9 4.84 0.06 18.77
CA MET A 9 3.84 -0.61 17.92
C MET A 9 4.22 -2.06 17.65
N LYS A 10 5.47 -2.35 17.32
CA LYS A 10 5.96 -3.71 17.10
C LYS A 10 5.64 -4.62 18.29
N ASN A 11 5.97 -4.18 19.52
CA ASN A 11 5.68 -4.95 20.73
C ASN A 11 4.17 -5.10 20.99
N ALA A 12 3.38 -4.07 20.67
CA ALA A 12 1.92 -4.11 20.84
C ALA A 12 1.25 -5.09 19.86
N PHE A 13 1.77 -5.17 18.63
CA PHE A 13 1.28 -6.10 17.63
C PHE A 13 1.85 -7.50 17.86
N GLU A 14 3.16 -7.74 17.88
CA GLU A 14 3.77 -9.09 17.96
C GLU A 14 3.23 -9.97 19.10
N ASN A 15 2.89 -9.39 20.26
CA ASN A 15 2.46 -10.13 21.45
C ASN A 15 0.94 -10.33 21.57
N ASN A 16 0.12 -9.83 20.63
CA ASN A 16 -1.33 -9.92 20.74
C ASN A 16 -1.87 -11.16 20.01
N GLU A 17 -2.33 -12.18 20.73
CA GLU A 17 -2.97 -13.37 20.12
C GLU A 17 -4.20 -13.01 19.24
N ASN A 18 -4.78 -11.82 19.45
CA ASN A 18 -5.90 -11.27 18.69
C ASN A 18 -5.53 -10.69 17.30
N GLN A 19 -4.25 -10.66 16.90
CA GLN A 19 -3.84 -10.23 15.55
C GLN A 19 -4.52 -11.01 14.43
N SER A 20 -4.90 -12.26 14.72
CA SER A 20 -5.65 -13.12 13.82
C SER A 20 -7.05 -12.61 13.47
N ASN A 21 -7.59 -11.62 14.18
CA ASN A 21 -8.92 -11.06 13.87
C ASN A 21 -8.89 -9.71 13.15
N ILE A 22 -7.71 -9.10 12.97
CA ILE A 22 -7.60 -7.79 12.33
C ILE A 22 -7.71 -7.96 10.81
N ILE A 23 -8.85 -7.53 10.27
CA ILE A 23 -9.20 -7.61 8.84
C ILE A 23 -8.98 -6.26 8.13
N SER A 24 -9.07 -5.15 8.87
CA SER A 24 -8.98 -3.80 8.31
C SER A 24 -8.10 -2.92 9.18
N VAL A 25 -7.21 -2.16 8.55
CA VAL A 25 -6.30 -1.22 9.22
C VAL A 25 -6.27 0.10 8.46
N GLU A 26 -6.45 1.17 9.22
CA GLU A 26 -6.47 2.55 8.75
C GLU A 26 -5.21 3.26 9.28
N LEU A 27 -4.26 3.54 8.39
CA LEU A 27 -3.03 4.28 8.67
C LEU A 27 -2.92 5.54 7.82
N GLY A 28 -4.07 6.02 7.35
CA GLY A 28 -4.17 7.27 6.63
C GLY A 28 -3.58 8.42 7.46
N GLY A 29 -2.64 9.18 6.87
CA GLY A 29 -2.00 10.34 7.49
C GLY A 29 -1.02 10.01 8.62
N THR A 30 -0.73 8.73 8.88
CA THR A 30 0.34 8.37 9.83
C THR A 30 1.71 8.54 9.20
N ASP A 31 2.75 8.60 10.03
CA ASP A 31 4.10 8.49 9.51
C ASP A 31 4.31 7.14 8.78
N SER A 32 5.22 7.14 7.81
CA SER A 32 5.58 5.91 7.09
C SER A 32 6.30 4.88 7.95
N SER A 33 6.73 5.24 9.18
CA SER A 33 7.44 4.33 10.08
C SER A 33 6.51 3.28 10.70
N SER A 34 5.21 3.54 10.63
CA SER A 34 4.13 2.63 10.98
C SER A 34 3.96 1.52 9.92
N PHE A 35 4.19 1.80 8.63
CA PHE A 35 3.90 0.84 7.57
C PHE A 35 4.54 -0.57 7.74
N PRO A 36 5.79 -0.74 8.21
CA PRO A 36 6.40 -2.06 8.39
C PRO A 36 5.69 -3.01 9.37
N PHE A 37 4.78 -2.55 10.25
CA PHE A 37 4.09 -3.44 11.18
C PHE A 37 3.02 -4.30 10.50
N VAL A 38 2.52 -3.91 9.32
CA VAL A 38 1.43 -4.63 8.64
C VAL A 38 1.76 -6.09 8.34
N LYS A 39 3.06 -6.44 8.28
CA LYS A 39 3.55 -7.82 8.12
C LYS A 39 3.11 -8.78 9.23
N TYR A 40 2.76 -8.27 10.41
CA TYR A 40 2.29 -9.09 11.53
C TYR A 40 0.79 -9.42 11.43
N LEU A 41 0.05 -8.73 10.55
CA LEU A 41 -1.40 -8.86 10.40
C LEU A 41 -1.77 -9.90 9.35
N LYS A 42 -1.69 -11.18 9.74
CA LYS A 42 -1.82 -12.33 8.82
C LYS A 42 -3.18 -12.44 8.11
N ASN A 43 -4.23 -11.82 8.66
CA ASN A 43 -5.60 -11.88 8.14
C ASN A 43 -6.08 -10.52 7.60
N LEU A 44 -5.16 -9.59 7.35
CA LEU A 44 -5.49 -8.28 6.80
C LEU A 44 -6.04 -8.39 5.38
N VAL A 45 -7.15 -7.71 5.14
CA VAL A 45 -7.89 -7.70 3.87
C VAL A 45 -8.04 -6.27 3.34
N HIS A 46 -8.21 -5.28 4.23
CA HIS A 46 -8.30 -3.87 3.88
C HIS A 46 -7.15 -3.10 4.52
N LEU A 47 -6.45 -2.33 3.70
CA LEU A 47 -5.34 -1.50 4.17
C LEU A 47 -5.46 -0.10 3.57
N ASP A 48 -5.59 0.89 4.44
CA ASP A 48 -5.49 2.31 4.09
C ASP A 48 -4.15 2.87 4.55
N LEU A 49 -3.38 3.41 3.60
CA LEU A 49 -2.11 4.11 3.84
C LEU A 49 -2.14 5.53 3.27
N SER A 50 -3.33 6.06 2.98
CA SER A 50 -3.50 7.33 2.29
C SER A 50 -2.76 8.47 3.00
N PHE A 51 -2.27 9.46 2.27
CA PHE A 51 -1.52 10.59 2.81
C PHE A 51 -0.19 10.24 3.53
N ALA A 52 0.24 8.98 3.55
CA ALA A 52 1.55 8.60 4.07
C ALA A 52 2.63 8.76 2.99
N ASN A 53 3.80 9.32 3.33
CA ASN A 53 4.93 9.39 2.39
C ASN A 53 5.61 8.03 2.22
N LEU A 54 5.17 7.27 1.23
CA LEU A 54 5.61 5.91 0.91
C LEU A 54 6.66 5.84 -0.20
N HIS A 55 7.23 6.97 -0.62
CA HIS A 55 8.23 7.01 -1.68
C HIS A 55 9.36 5.99 -1.46
N GLY A 56 9.42 4.95 -2.30
CA GLY A 56 10.41 3.87 -2.24
C GLY A 56 10.25 2.92 -1.04
N LYS A 57 9.07 2.84 -0.42
CA LYS A 57 8.82 2.08 0.81
C LYS A 57 7.77 0.99 0.65
N LEU A 58 7.20 0.81 -0.54
CA LEU A 58 6.09 -0.13 -0.76
C LEU A 58 6.49 -1.62 -0.65
N ASP A 59 7.79 -1.90 -0.52
CA ASP A 59 8.38 -3.25 -0.44
C ASP A 59 7.80 -4.07 0.72
N ASN A 60 7.29 -3.41 1.77
CA ASN A 60 6.68 -4.10 2.90
C ASN A 60 5.37 -4.83 2.52
N LEU A 61 4.71 -4.48 1.41
CA LEU A 61 3.51 -5.18 0.95
C LEU A 61 3.78 -6.67 0.69
N LYS A 62 4.97 -7.05 0.24
CA LYS A 62 5.32 -8.45 -0.04
C LYS A 62 5.24 -9.36 1.19
N HIS A 63 5.22 -8.79 2.39
CA HIS A 63 5.11 -9.52 3.65
C HIS A 63 3.64 -9.80 4.06
N ILE A 64 2.66 -9.27 3.33
CA ILE A 64 1.24 -9.57 3.54
C ILE A 64 0.84 -10.73 2.60
N HIS A 65 0.98 -11.97 3.07
CA HIS A 65 0.89 -13.14 2.20
C HIS A 65 -0.52 -13.55 1.75
N ARG A 66 -1.58 -13.18 2.47
CA ARG A 66 -2.96 -13.58 2.14
C ARG A 66 -3.57 -12.84 0.96
N GLY A 67 -2.94 -11.75 0.51
CA GLY A 67 -3.54 -10.86 -0.48
C GLY A 67 -4.49 -9.85 0.16
N LEU A 68 -4.58 -8.65 -0.43
CA LEU A 68 -5.49 -7.60 0.02
C LEU A 68 -6.69 -7.54 -0.93
N TRP A 69 -7.87 -7.23 -0.41
CA TRP A 69 -9.06 -6.95 -1.22
C TRP A 69 -9.17 -5.46 -1.56
N LEU A 70 -8.84 -4.59 -0.60
CA LEU A 70 -8.79 -3.14 -0.77
C LEU A 70 -7.44 -2.61 -0.32
N LEU A 71 -6.84 -1.79 -1.18
CA LEU A 71 -5.63 -1.04 -0.88
C LEU A 71 -5.81 0.43 -1.26
N ASN A 72 -5.74 1.32 -0.27
CA ASN A 72 -5.80 2.76 -0.47
C ASN A 72 -4.40 3.38 -0.35
N LEU A 73 -3.90 3.90 -1.46
CA LEU A 73 -2.61 4.59 -1.61
C LEU A 73 -2.80 6.03 -2.11
N ASN A 74 -3.93 6.66 -1.77
CA ASN A 74 -4.21 8.04 -2.15
C ASN A 74 -3.14 8.99 -1.59
N LYS A 75 -2.55 9.85 -2.42
CA LYS A 75 -1.54 10.86 -2.02
C LYS A 75 -0.36 10.26 -1.23
N CYS A 76 0.21 9.17 -1.74
CA CYS A 76 1.31 8.47 -1.07
C CYS A 76 2.71 8.81 -1.60
N SER A 77 2.83 9.76 -2.53
CA SER A 77 4.10 10.13 -3.18
C SER A 77 4.84 8.94 -3.82
N LEU A 78 4.06 8.00 -4.37
CA LEU A 78 4.59 6.76 -4.97
C LEU A 78 5.52 7.06 -6.15
N ASN A 79 6.58 6.27 -6.29
CA ASN A 79 7.47 6.29 -7.46
C ASN A 79 7.31 5.01 -8.31
N ASN A 80 8.06 4.94 -9.42
CA ASN A 80 8.01 3.78 -10.31
C ASN A 80 8.44 2.46 -9.66
N ALA A 81 9.35 2.49 -8.68
CA ALA A 81 9.76 1.28 -7.96
C ALA A 81 8.63 0.78 -7.05
N ASP A 82 7.88 1.68 -6.41
CA ASP A 82 6.70 1.32 -5.62
C ASP A 82 5.64 0.64 -6.49
N LEU A 83 5.38 1.15 -7.69
CA LEU A 83 4.45 0.51 -8.64
C LEU A 83 4.95 -0.88 -9.08
N ALA A 84 6.25 -1.05 -9.30
CA ALA A 84 6.84 -2.36 -9.60
C ALA A 84 6.65 -3.35 -8.44
N GLN A 85 6.88 -2.92 -7.20
CA GLN A 85 6.66 -3.74 -6.02
C GLN A 85 5.20 -4.16 -5.85
N LEU A 86 4.25 -3.28 -6.20
CA LEU A 86 2.83 -3.64 -6.22
C LEU A 86 2.51 -4.68 -7.30
N MET A 87 3.12 -4.59 -8.49
CA MET A 87 2.98 -5.59 -9.55
C MET A 87 3.58 -6.94 -9.17
N ASP A 88 4.73 -6.95 -8.49
CA ASP A 88 5.44 -8.16 -8.07
C ASP A 88 4.85 -8.81 -6.82
N SER A 89 3.85 -8.17 -6.19
CA SER A 89 3.19 -8.68 -4.99
C SER A 89 2.07 -9.67 -5.32
N CYS A 90 1.71 -10.54 -4.36
CA CYS A 90 0.55 -11.43 -4.47
C CYS A 90 -0.80 -10.69 -4.50
N HIS A 91 -0.80 -9.37 -4.25
CA HIS A 91 -2.02 -8.57 -4.18
C HIS A 91 -2.72 -8.42 -5.54
N GLN A 92 -2.00 -8.54 -6.67
CA GLN A 92 -2.59 -8.46 -8.01
C GLN A 92 -3.71 -9.49 -8.23
N GLU A 93 -3.60 -10.66 -7.60
CA GLU A 93 -4.54 -11.76 -7.76
C GLU A 93 -5.79 -11.61 -6.87
N THR A 94 -5.72 -10.74 -5.86
CA THR A 94 -6.72 -10.64 -4.79
C THR A 94 -7.42 -9.28 -4.75
N LEU A 95 -6.73 -8.20 -5.13
CA LEU A 95 -7.25 -6.84 -5.10
C LEU A 95 -8.50 -6.70 -5.96
N LYS A 96 -9.53 -6.13 -5.34
CA LYS A 96 -10.78 -5.71 -5.99
C LYS A 96 -10.87 -4.20 -6.08
N GLU A 97 -10.30 -3.49 -5.12
CA GLU A 97 -10.33 -2.03 -5.05
C GLU A 97 -8.93 -1.49 -4.82
N LEU A 98 -8.48 -0.62 -5.73
CA LEU A 98 -7.19 0.04 -5.64
C LEU A 98 -7.38 1.54 -5.84
N ASN A 99 -6.96 2.32 -4.85
CA ASN A 99 -6.98 3.77 -4.93
C ASN A 99 -5.55 4.32 -5.05
N LEU A 100 -5.22 4.90 -6.20
CA LEU A 100 -3.94 5.57 -6.48
C LEU A 100 -4.11 7.08 -6.62
N SER A 101 -5.27 7.63 -6.27
CA SER A 101 -5.63 9.04 -6.48
C SER A 101 -4.59 10.01 -5.90
N GLY A 102 -4.41 11.17 -6.53
CA GLY A 102 -3.57 12.24 -6.03
C GLY A 102 -2.07 11.94 -5.98
N ASN A 103 -1.60 10.89 -6.64
CA ASN A 103 -0.18 10.65 -6.87
C ASN A 103 0.32 11.36 -8.13
N ASP A 104 1.63 11.62 -8.18
CA ASP A 104 2.29 12.21 -9.33
C ASP A 104 3.06 11.12 -10.10
N PHE A 105 2.54 10.73 -11.26
CA PHE A 105 3.13 9.69 -12.11
C PHE A 105 3.88 10.26 -13.31
N THR A 106 4.10 11.59 -13.37
CA THR A 106 4.89 12.19 -14.46
C THR A 106 6.38 11.95 -14.28
N TYR A 107 6.83 11.70 -13.04
CA TYR A 107 8.24 11.42 -12.76
C TYR A 107 8.65 10.02 -13.26
N ASN A 108 9.62 10.00 -14.17
CA ASN A 108 10.35 8.81 -14.66
C ASN A 108 9.63 7.89 -15.67
N ASN A 109 8.80 8.46 -16.56
CA ASN A 109 7.96 7.76 -17.55
C ASN A 109 6.87 6.89 -16.88
N CYS A 110 5.61 7.11 -17.28
CA CYS A 110 4.40 6.40 -16.78
C CYS A 110 4.37 4.88 -17.06
N ASN A 111 5.48 4.26 -17.48
CA ASN A 111 5.54 2.89 -17.96
C ASN A 111 5.06 1.86 -16.92
N ASN A 112 5.41 2.02 -15.65
CA ASN A 112 4.97 1.05 -14.63
C ASN A 112 3.51 1.24 -14.24
N LEU A 113 2.93 2.44 -14.37
CA LEU A 113 1.48 2.61 -14.17
C LEU A 113 0.69 1.88 -15.27
N ILE A 114 1.13 2.01 -16.52
CA ILE A 114 0.50 1.30 -17.66
C ILE A 114 0.61 -0.21 -17.46
N ARG A 115 1.79 -0.72 -17.14
CA ARG A 115 2.02 -2.15 -16.86
C ARG A 115 1.22 -2.64 -15.67
N LEU A 116 1.12 -1.84 -14.61
CA LEU A 116 0.30 -2.15 -13.45
C LEU A 116 -1.15 -2.32 -13.89
N CYS A 117 -1.71 -1.33 -14.60
CA CYS A 117 -3.08 -1.41 -15.12
C CYS A 117 -3.33 -2.64 -16.00
N GLN A 118 -2.34 -3.08 -16.80
CA GLN A 118 -2.43 -4.31 -17.59
C GLN A 118 -2.49 -5.59 -16.72
N ASN A 119 -1.92 -5.56 -15.51
CA ASN A 119 -1.87 -6.69 -14.58
C ASN A 119 -3.04 -6.73 -13.58
N LEU A 120 -3.80 -5.64 -13.41
CA LEU A 120 -4.93 -5.53 -12.48
C LEU A 120 -6.21 -6.27 -12.95
N SER A 121 -6.06 -7.52 -13.42
CA SER A 121 -7.13 -8.34 -14.02
C SER A 121 -8.32 -8.66 -13.08
N LYS A 122 -8.14 -8.48 -11.77
CA LYS A 122 -9.14 -8.78 -10.74
C LYS A 122 -9.76 -7.53 -10.11
N VAL A 123 -9.20 -6.35 -10.38
CA VAL A 123 -9.68 -5.07 -9.83
C VAL A 123 -10.96 -4.67 -10.53
N ARG A 124 -12.00 -4.38 -9.74
CA ARG A 124 -13.30 -3.86 -10.22
C ARG A 124 -13.41 -2.35 -10.12
N LEU A 125 -12.62 -1.74 -9.22
CA LEU A 125 -12.61 -0.30 -8.98
C LEU A 125 -11.16 0.18 -8.89
N LEU A 126 -10.75 0.97 -9.87
CA LEU A 126 -9.47 1.67 -9.89
C LEU A 126 -9.74 3.18 -9.81
N MET A 127 -9.19 3.83 -8.80
CA MET A 127 -9.34 5.28 -8.62
C MET A 127 -8.03 5.99 -8.95
N LEU A 128 -8.09 6.87 -9.95
CA LEU A 128 -6.97 7.70 -10.44
C LEU A 128 -7.29 9.20 -10.34
N ASN A 129 -8.21 9.58 -9.44
CA ASN A 129 -8.66 10.96 -9.33
C ASN A 129 -7.50 11.89 -8.98
N TYR A 130 -7.40 13.04 -9.64
CA TYR A 130 -6.36 14.04 -9.36
C TYR A 130 -4.91 13.52 -9.49
N CYS A 131 -4.69 12.41 -10.20
CA CYS A 131 -3.33 12.00 -10.54
C CYS A 131 -2.74 12.94 -11.59
N ARG A 132 -1.44 13.21 -11.49
CA ARG A 132 -0.70 13.82 -12.60
C ARG A 132 -0.19 12.71 -13.50
N LEU A 133 -0.55 12.78 -14.77
CA LEU A 133 -0.19 11.81 -15.80
C LEU A 133 0.45 12.61 -16.95
N GLU A 134 1.55 12.13 -17.52
CA GLU A 134 2.04 12.69 -18.79
C GLU A 134 1.14 12.18 -19.93
N SER A 135 1.14 12.91 -21.05
CA SER A 135 0.39 12.55 -22.25
C SER A 135 0.71 11.12 -22.69
N TRP A 136 -0.33 10.30 -22.86
CA TRP A 136 -0.25 8.86 -23.21
C TRP A 136 0.05 8.64 -24.69
#